data_AF-A0A976KW13-F1
#
_entry.id   AF-A0A976KW13-F1
#
_cell.length_a   1.000
_cell.length_b   1.000
_cell.length_c   1.000
_cell.angle_alpha   90.00
_cell.angle_beta   90.00
_cell.angle_gamma   90.00
#
_symmetry.space_group_name_H-M   'P 1'
#
loop_
_entity.id
_entity.type
_entity.pdbx_description
1 polymer ?
#
loop_
_entity_poly.entity_id
_entity_poly.type
_entity_poly.pdbx_seq_one_letter_code
_entity_poly.pdbx_strand_id
1 'polypeptide(L)' 'SLGTIDAGYRGDVSVIVTRVGWNMALPDPQAPIRRGDRIAQLVFSLVGLPKSRLVTELSNSTRGERGFGSTGR' A
#
# COMPACT_ATOMS: atom_id res chain seq x y z
N SER A 1 -5.94 -2.87 1.99
CA SER A 1 -4.93 -2.13 1.18
C SER A 1 -4.08 -1.26 2.08
N LEU A 2 -2.93 -0.78 1.59
CA LEU A 2 -2.18 0.28 2.29
C LEU A 2 -2.90 1.62 2.10
N GLY A 3 -2.90 2.46 3.14
CA GLY A 3 -3.41 3.83 3.10
C GLY A 3 -2.26 4.81 3.26
N THR A 4 -1.98 5.60 2.22
CA THR A 4 -1.04 6.73 2.31
C THR A 4 -1.78 7.95 2.85
N ILE A 5 -1.26 8.54 3.92
CA ILE A 5 -1.82 9.75 4.54
C ILE A 5 -0.83 10.89 4.32
N ASP A 6 -1.28 11.94 3.64
CA ASP A 6 -0.45 13.11 3.35
C ASP A 6 -0.12 13.92 4.61
N ALA A 7 1.06 14.53 4.67
CA ALA A 7 1.55 15.28 5.84
C ALA A 7 0.62 16.45 6.26
N GLY A 8 -0.13 17.00 5.29
CA GLY A 8 -1.09 18.08 5.52
C GLY A 8 -2.48 17.62 5.95
N TYR A 9 -2.78 16.32 5.94
CA TYR A 9 -4.12 15.84 6.27
C TYR A 9 -4.47 16.09 7.75
N ARG A 10 -5.70 16.55 8.00
CA ARG A 10 -6.21 16.91 9.34
C ARG A 10 -7.60 16.32 9.62
N GLY A 11 -8.14 15.54 8.70
CA GLY A 11 -9.42 14.86 8.88
C GLY A 11 -9.29 13.57 9.67
N ASP A 12 -10.40 12.87 9.79
CA ASP A 12 -10.45 11.57 10.45
C ASP A 12 -9.73 10.49 9.63
N VAL A 13 -8.79 9.80 10.27
CA VAL A 13 -8.09 8.68 9.65
C VAL A 13 -9.01 7.46 9.61
N SER A 14 -9.29 6.97 8.40
CA SER A 14 -10.09 5.77 8.15
C SER A 14 -9.24 4.60 7.67
N VAL A 15 -9.65 3.37 8.00
CA VAL A 15 -8.96 2.14 7.59
C VAL A 15 -9.68 1.49 6.41
N ILE A 16 -8.96 1.27 5.31
CA ILE A 16 -9.50 0.55 4.15
C ILE A 16 -9.42 -0.95 4.42
N VAL A 17 -10.57 -1.55 4.72
CA VAL A 17 -10.70 -2.99 4.99
C VAL A 17 -11.33 -3.69 3.80
N THR A 18 -10.74 -4.80 3.38
CA THR A 18 -11.32 -5.73 2.40
C THR A 18 -11.28 -7.11 3.01
N ARG A 19 -12.42 -7.78 3.06
CA ARG A 19 -12.50 -9.19 3.46
C ARG A 19 -12.05 -10.03 2.26
N VAL A 20 -10.97 -10.80 2.43
CA VAL A 20 -10.43 -11.72 1.42
C VAL A 20 -10.61 -13.16 1.89
N GLY A 21 -10.87 -14.10 0.99
CA GLY A 21 -11.00 -15.53 1.31
C GLY A 21 -12.39 -16.00 1.75
N TRP A 22 -13.47 -15.36 1.29
CA TRP A 22 -14.82 -15.87 1.50
C TRP A 22 -15.00 -17.15 0.66
N ASN A 23 -14.94 -18.32 1.31
CA ASN A 23 -15.43 -19.56 0.71
C ASN A 23 -16.88 -19.80 1.17
N MET A 24 -17.69 -20.43 0.33
CA MET A 24 -19.07 -20.83 0.70
C MET A 24 -19.11 -21.96 1.75
N ALA A 25 -17.95 -22.38 2.28
CA ALA A 25 -17.79 -23.58 3.10
C ALA A 25 -17.43 -23.29 4.57
N LEU A 26 -17.18 -22.03 4.96
CA LEU A 26 -16.93 -21.65 6.35
C LEU A 26 -18.18 -21.00 6.94
N PRO A 27 -18.74 -21.55 8.03
CA PRO A 27 -20.04 -21.17 8.57
C PRO A 27 -20.00 -19.93 9.47
N ASP A 28 -18.89 -19.18 9.53
CA ASP A 28 -18.84 -17.96 10.35
C ASP A 28 -18.81 -16.68 9.49
N PRO A 29 -19.99 -16.15 9.11
CA PRO A 29 -20.11 -14.91 8.37
C PRO A 29 -19.74 -13.67 9.20
N GLN A 30 -19.42 -13.77 10.49
CA GLN A 30 -19.37 -12.61 11.37
C GLN A 30 -18.19 -12.66 12.34
N ALA A 31 -17.02 -12.26 11.82
CA ALA A 31 -16.01 -11.61 12.66
C ALA A 31 -16.29 -10.09 12.66
N PRO A 32 -17.12 -9.57 13.59
CA PRO A 32 -17.36 -8.14 13.69
C PRO A 32 -16.10 -7.44 14.19
N ILE A 33 -15.78 -6.31 13.59
CA ILE A 33 -14.84 -5.35 14.17
C ILE A 33 -15.62 -4.57 15.24
N ARG A 34 -15.13 -4.61 16.47
CA ARG A 34 -15.72 -3.91 17.61
C ARG A 34 -14.90 -2.66 17.93
N ARG A 35 -15.54 -1.71 18.61
CA ARG A 35 -14.84 -0.53 19.13
C ARG A 35 -13.75 -0.97 20.11
N GLY A 36 -12.54 -0.47 19.92
CA GLY A 36 -11.36 -0.83 20.70
C GLY A 36 -10.48 -1.90 20.05
N ASP A 37 -10.94 -2.58 19.01
CA ASP A 37 -10.12 -3.55 18.29
C ASP A 37 -8.96 -2.86 17.57
N ARG A 38 -7.75 -3.42 17.70
CA ARG A 38 -6.57 -2.96 16.97
C ARG A 38 -6.57 -3.60 15.58
N ILE A 39 -7.12 -2.89 14.60
CA ILE A 39 -7.30 -3.39 13.22
C ILE A 39 -6.29 -2.84 12.19
N ALA A 40 -5.43 -1.92 12.60
CA ALA A 40 -4.41 -1.31 11.75
C ALA A 40 -3.24 -0.78 12.60
N GLN A 41 -2.15 -0.39 11.93
CA GLN A 41 -1.01 0.30 12.52
C GLN A 41 -0.57 1.44 11.60
N LEU A 42 0.00 2.50 12.19
CA LEU A 42 0.58 3.62 11.46
C LEU A 42 2.10 3.50 11.44
N VAL A 43 2.71 3.67 10.27
CA VAL A 43 4.17 3.69 10.10
C VAL A 43 4.56 5.00 9.43
N PHE A 44 5.44 5.76 10.07
CA PHE A 44 6.00 6.98 9.50
C PHE A 44 7.18 6.64 8.59
N SER A 45 7.18 7.20 7.39
CA SER A 45 8.26 7.05 6.42
C SER A 45 8.74 8.40 5.94
N LEU A 46 10.05 8.58 5.81
CA LEU A 46 10.62 9.77 5.18
C LEU A 46 10.39 9.71 3.67
N VAL A 47 9.87 10.81 3.12
CA VAL A 47 9.63 10.94 1.68
C VAL A 47 10.43 12.10 1.12
N GLY A 48 11.13 11.86 0.00
CA GLY A 48 11.76 12.92 -0.77
C GLY A 48 10.74 13.61 -1.67
N LEU A 49 10.82 14.94 -1.78
CA LEU A 49 9.96 15.75 -2.66
C LEU A 49 10.80 16.44 -3.76
N PRO A 50 11.44 15.69 -4.68
CA PRO A 50 12.24 16.28 -5.74
C PRO A 50 11.36 16.98 -6.79
N LYS A 51 11.92 18.00 -7.46
CA LYS A 51 11.28 18.58 -8.64
C LYS A 51 11.44 17.63 -9.83
N SER A 52 10.39 17.47 -10.62
CA SER A 52 10.45 16.74 -11.87
C SER A 52 11.21 17.54 -12.94
N ARG A 53 11.96 16.83 -13.80
CA ARG A 53 12.63 17.40 -14.98
C ARG A 53 12.37 16.49 -16.17
N LEU A 54 11.75 17.04 -17.22
CA LEU A 54 11.52 16.32 -18.46
C LEU A 54 12.83 16.15 -19.24
N VAL A 55 13.09 14.95 -19.74
CA VAL A 55 14.25 14.59 -20.56
C VAL A 55 13.81 13.65 -21.68
N THR A 56 14.53 13.64 -22.80
CA THR A 56 14.27 12.71 -23.91
C THR A 56 14.75 11.30 -23.60
N GLU A 57 15.82 11.16 -22.81
CA GLU A 57 16.43 9.87 -22.45
C GLU A 57 17.00 9.90 -21.02
N LEU A 58 17.03 8.74 -20.37
CA LEU A 58 17.67 8.50 -19.07
C LEU A 58 19.02 7.80 -19.26
N SER A 59 19.92 7.92 -18.28
CA SER A 59 21.18 7.16 -18.29
C SER A 59 20.92 5.65 -18.15
N ASN A 60 21.78 4.83 -18.77
CA ASN A 60 21.74 3.37 -18.60
C ASN A 60 21.91 2.96 -17.13
N SER A 61 21.31 1.83 -16.76
CA SER A 61 21.52 1.17 -15.47
C SER A 61 21.79 -0.31 -15.68
N THR A 62 22.47 -0.96 -14.74
CA THR A 62 22.66 -2.42 -14.78
C THR A 62 21.32 -3.16 -14.84
N ARG A 63 20.24 -2.60 -14.27
CA ARG A 63 18.90 -3.20 -14.32
C ARG A 63 18.26 -3.09 -15.70
N GLY A 64 18.39 -1.93 -16.36
CA GLY A 64 17.72 -1.66 -17.64
C GLY A 64 16.19 -1.73 -17.50
N GLU A 65 15.52 -2.28 -18.52
CA GLU A 65 14.06 -2.43 -18.59
C GLU A 65 13.52 -3.68 -17.86
N ARG A 66 14.40 -4.45 -17.21
CA ARG A 66 14.04 -5.73 -16.58
C ARG A 66 13.10 -5.53 -15.38
N GLY A 67 12.03 -6.32 -15.33
CA GLY A 67 11.02 -6.33 -14.26
C GLY A 67 10.28 -7.67 -14.19
N PHE A 68 9.21 -7.77 -13.38
CA PHE A 68 8.27 -8.90 -13.38
C PHE A 68 8.93 -10.30 -13.30
N GLY A 69 9.81 -10.52 -12.33
CA GLY A 69 10.46 -11.83 -12.16
C GLY A 69 11.61 -12.10 -13.15
N SER A 70 12.19 -11.06 -13.76
CA SER A 70 13.32 -11.17 -14.70
C SER A 70 14.58 -11.89 -14.19
N THR A 71 14.67 -12.16 -12.89
CA THR A 71 15.76 -12.93 -12.27
C THR A 71 15.43 -14.42 -12.13
N GLY A 72 14.24 -14.85 -12.57
CA GLY A 72 13.82 -16.24 -12.64
C GLY A 72 13.64 -16.90 -11.28
N ARG A 73 12.62 -16.48 -10.53
CA ARG A 73 11.93 -17.23 -9.46
C ARG A 73 10.53 -16.65 -9.27
#